data_AF-A0AA36E5W4-F1
#
_entry.id   AF-A0AA36E5W4-F1
#
_cell.length_a   1.000
_cell.length_b   1.000
_cell.length_c   1.000
_cell.angle_alpha   90.00
_cell.angle_beta   90.00
_cell.angle_gamma   90.00
#
_symmetry.space_group_name_H-M   'P 1'
#
loop_
_entity.id
_entity.type
_entity.pdbx_description
1 polymer ?
#
loop_
_entity_poly.entity_id
_entity_poly.type
_entity_poly.pdbx_seq_one_letter_code
_entity_poly.pdbx_strand_id
1 'polypeptide(L)'
;MLMLLLVLILLVLPNPGSCDINFSFASFDSNSCDPDGDFICMGSVSSINGSLVITQPKDNQHANVNKSSANLIGRVLYKTPVIAWPASFSTTFTIKIVVDPDSPLYGDGMAFVIAQDDQPSPSQSYGSYLGILAPSTKRECDSIVFVIVS
;
A
#
# COMPACT_ATOMS: atom_id res chain seq x y z
N MET A 1 26.87 -33.93 -24.99
CA MET A 1 26.28 -34.75 -23.89
C MET A 1 25.99 -33.90 -22.65
N LEU A 2 26.94 -33.11 -22.14
CA LEU A 2 26.74 -32.22 -20.98
C LEU A 2 25.65 -31.14 -21.17
N MET A 3 25.59 -30.50 -22.35
CA MET A 3 24.55 -29.51 -22.67
C MET A 3 23.14 -30.12 -22.72
N LEU A 4 23.02 -31.35 -23.25
CA LEU A 4 21.74 -32.08 -23.27
C LEU A 4 21.30 -32.44 -21.84
N LEU A 5 22.24 -32.85 -21.00
CA LEU A 5 21.99 -33.12 -19.58
C LEU A 5 21.51 -31.86 -18.84
N LEU A 6 22.11 -30.70 -19.13
CA LEU A 6 21.72 -29.42 -18.53
C LEU A 6 20.29 -29.00 -18.93
N VAL A 7 19.92 -29.20 -20.19
CA VAL A 7 18.57 -28.92 -20.70
C VAL A 7 17.54 -29.87 -20.08
N LEU A 8 17.86 -31.16 -19.93
CA LEU A 8 16.99 -32.10 -19.23
C LEU A 8 16.84 -31.76 -17.74
N ILE A 9 17.90 -31.30 -17.06
CA ILE A 9 17.82 -30.86 -15.65
C ILE A 9 16.91 -29.63 -15.52
N LEU A 10 17.00 -28.66 -16.44
CA LEU A 10 16.13 -27.48 -16.47
C LEU A 10 14.64 -27.83 -16.70
N LEU A 11 14.36 -28.90 -17.47
CA LEU A 11 13.00 -29.38 -17.74
C LEU A 11 12.42 -30.24 -16.61
N VAL A 12 13.26 -30.80 -15.74
CA VAL A 12 12.88 -31.67 -14.61
C VAL A 12 12.84 -30.89 -13.29
N LEU A 13 13.30 -29.62 -13.27
CA LEU A 13 13.03 -28.75 -12.14
C LEU A 13 11.50 -28.71 -11.96
N PRO A 14 10.98 -29.07 -10.77
CA PRO A 14 9.55 -28.97 -10.52
C PRO A 14 9.16 -27.53 -10.83
N ASN A 15 8.24 -27.35 -11.78
CA ASN A 15 7.56 -26.08 -11.95
C ASN A 15 7.04 -25.74 -10.55
N PRO A 16 7.51 -24.68 -9.88
CA PRO A 16 6.98 -24.32 -8.59
C PRO A 16 5.47 -24.20 -8.82
N GLY A 17 4.70 -25.12 -8.22
CA GLY A 17 3.26 -25.17 -8.44
C GLY A 17 2.73 -23.76 -8.22
N SER A 18 1.97 -23.24 -9.19
CA SER A 18 1.38 -21.91 -9.09
C SER A 18 0.61 -21.85 -7.78
N CYS A 19 1.16 -21.14 -6.81
CA CYS A 19 0.47 -20.88 -5.56
C CYS A 19 -0.44 -19.70 -5.84
N ASP A 20 -1.62 -19.99 -6.37
CA ASP A 20 -2.62 -18.97 -6.64
C ASP A 20 -3.14 -18.48 -5.29
N ILE A 21 -2.83 -17.23 -4.96
CA ILE A 21 -3.35 -16.58 -3.77
C ILE A 21 -4.57 -15.75 -4.14
N ASN A 22 -5.63 -15.85 -3.36
CA ASN A 22 -6.82 -15.02 -3.49
C ASN A 22 -7.30 -14.65 -2.10
N PHE A 23 -7.48 -13.35 -1.87
CA PHE A 23 -8.00 -12.81 -0.64
C PHE A 23 -8.94 -11.65 -0.96
N SER A 24 -9.96 -11.46 -0.12
CA SER A 24 -10.93 -10.39 -0.27
C SER A 24 -11.39 -9.93 1.11
N PHE A 25 -11.48 -8.62 1.28
CA PHE A 25 -11.87 -7.97 2.52
C PHE A 25 -13.07 -7.08 2.25
N ALA A 26 -14.22 -7.45 2.81
CA ALA A 26 -15.46 -6.69 2.66
C ALA A 26 -15.63 -5.60 3.74
N SER A 27 -14.90 -5.71 4.85
CA SER A 27 -14.95 -4.78 5.98
C SER A 27 -13.66 -4.81 6.78
N PHE A 28 -13.40 -3.73 7.49
CA PHE A 28 -12.27 -3.57 8.41
C PHE A 28 -12.76 -3.16 9.79
N ASP A 29 -12.20 -3.76 10.82
CA ASP A 29 -12.51 -3.51 12.22
C ASP A 29 -11.27 -3.02 13.00
N SER A 30 -11.39 -2.85 14.31
CA SER A 30 -10.28 -2.40 15.16
C SER A 30 -9.08 -3.35 15.12
N ASN A 31 -9.32 -4.64 14.88
CA ASN A 31 -8.30 -5.69 14.95
C ASN A 31 -7.55 -5.87 13.62
N SER A 32 -8.05 -5.25 12.54
CA SER A 32 -7.46 -5.36 11.21
C SER A 32 -6.00 -4.91 11.16
N CYS A 33 -5.62 -3.94 11.99
CA CYS A 33 -4.26 -3.39 12.11
C CYS A 33 -3.48 -3.94 13.32
N ASP A 34 -4.04 -4.88 14.08
CA ASP A 34 -3.39 -5.44 15.27
C ASP A 34 -2.22 -6.38 14.90
N PRO A 35 -1.35 -6.75 15.85
CA PRO A 35 -0.28 -7.71 15.63
C PRO A 35 -0.75 -9.04 15.02
N ASP A 36 -1.98 -9.47 15.35
CA ASP A 36 -2.60 -10.70 14.83
C ASP A 36 -3.53 -10.44 13.61
N GLY A 37 -3.71 -9.19 13.19
CA GLY A 37 -4.53 -8.81 12.03
C GLY A 37 -3.83 -9.05 10.69
N ASP A 38 -4.57 -8.89 9.60
CA ASP A 38 -4.07 -9.14 8.23
C ASP A 38 -3.23 -7.99 7.66
N PHE A 39 -3.23 -6.82 8.29
CA PHE A 39 -2.62 -5.61 7.75
C PHE A 39 -1.53 -5.03 8.65
N ILE A 40 -0.53 -4.44 8.01
CA ILE A 40 0.45 -3.55 8.61
C ILE A 40 0.01 -2.12 8.29
N CYS A 41 -0.51 -1.43 9.30
CA CYS A 41 -1.02 -0.06 9.18
C CYS A 41 0.00 0.93 9.71
N MET A 42 0.32 1.96 8.92
CA MET A 42 1.36 2.94 9.22
C MET A 42 0.87 4.36 8.99
N GLY A 43 1.44 5.32 9.73
CA GLY A 43 1.09 6.73 9.62
C GLY A 43 -0.28 7.04 10.25
N SER A 44 -1.15 7.75 9.52
CA SER A 44 -2.46 8.19 10.00
C SER A 44 -3.59 7.17 9.84
N VAL A 45 -3.27 5.93 9.43
CA VAL A 45 -4.29 4.91 9.16
C VAL A 45 -5.09 4.59 10.43
N SER A 46 -6.41 4.51 10.26
CA SER A 46 -7.33 4.02 11.28
C SER A 46 -8.44 3.18 10.65
N SER A 47 -9.04 2.27 11.42
CA SER A 47 -10.20 1.50 10.99
C SER A 47 -11.47 2.08 11.63
N ILE A 48 -12.41 2.53 10.81
CA ILE A 48 -13.62 3.24 11.25
C ILE A 48 -14.80 2.76 10.39
N ASN A 49 -15.89 2.35 11.05
CA ASN A 49 -17.16 1.99 10.39
C ASN A 49 -17.00 0.99 9.23
N GLY A 50 -16.19 -0.06 9.42
CA GLY A 50 -16.00 -1.07 8.38
C GLY A 50 -14.99 -0.68 7.29
N SER A 51 -14.33 0.49 7.38
CA SER A 51 -13.43 1.02 6.36
C SER A 51 -12.05 1.35 6.92
N LEU A 52 -10.99 1.16 6.12
CA LEU A 52 -9.68 1.75 6.40
C LEU A 52 -9.67 3.22 5.97
N VAL A 53 -9.50 4.10 6.93
CA VAL A 53 -9.33 5.54 6.73
C VAL A 53 -7.83 5.81 6.69
N ILE A 54 -7.31 6.01 5.47
CA ILE A 54 -5.86 6.24 5.23
C ILE A 54 -5.44 7.62 5.76
N THR A 55 -6.21 8.65 5.41
CA THR A 55 -6.06 10.02 5.92
C THR A 55 -7.40 10.48 6.47
N GLN A 56 -7.40 11.03 7.68
CA GLN A 56 -8.64 11.45 8.33
C GLN A 56 -9.15 12.77 7.73
N PRO A 57 -10.46 12.88 7.46
CA PRO A 57 -11.07 14.17 7.18
C PRO A 57 -11.01 15.04 8.45
N LYS A 58 -11.05 16.37 8.28
CA LYS A 58 -11.22 17.28 9.42
C LYS A 58 -12.56 16.99 10.09
N ASP A 59 -12.51 16.60 11.35
CA ASP A 59 -13.72 16.36 12.13
C ASP A 59 -14.15 17.65 12.84
N ASN A 60 -15.21 18.29 12.34
CA ASN A 60 -15.77 19.50 12.96
C ASN A 60 -16.44 19.23 14.33
N GLN A 61 -16.54 17.96 14.77
CA GLN A 61 -17.14 17.59 16.06
C GLN A 61 -16.14 17.40 17.21
N HIS A 62 -14.83 17.32 16.93
CA HIS A 62 -13.78 17.18 17.96
C HIS A 62 -12.80 18.37 17.90
N ALA A 63 -13.34 19.57 18.09
CA ALA A 63 -12.60 20.85 18.13
C ALA A 63 -11.56 20.99 19.27
N ASN A 64 -11.19 19.90 19.95
CA ASN A 64 -10.30 19.91 21.13
C ASN A 64 -8.97 19.17 20.95
N VAL A 65 -8.59 18.79 19.72
CA VAL A 65 -7.23 18.31 19.46
C VAL A 65 -6.63 19.13 18.33
N ASN A 66 -5.61 19.93 18.66
CA ASN A 66 -4.73 20.68 17.74
C ASN A 66 -3.92 19.74 16.80
N LYS A 67 -4.55 18.72 16.21
CA LYS A 67 -3.95 17.92 15.15
C LYS A 67 -4.28 18.62 13.84
N SER A 68 -3.34 19.42 13.36
CA SER A 68 -3.37 19.91 11.98
C SER A 68 -3.63 18.71 11.06
N SER A 69 -4.77 18.70 10.38
CA SER A 69 -5.12 17.65 9.40
C SER A 69 -4.37 17.84 8.07
N ALA A 70 -3.41 18.76 8.04
CA ALA A 70 -2.49 18.93 6.92
C ALA A 70 -1.34 17.92 7.02
N ASN A 71 -0.80 17.54 5.86
CA ASN A 71 0.39 16.70 5.73
C ASN A 71 0.24 15.28 6.34
N LEU A 72 -0.97 14.72 6.27
CA LEU A 72 -1.23 13.34 6.67
C LEU A 72 -0.76 12.35 5.61
N ILE A 73 -0.23 11.23 6.06
CA ILE A 73 0.22 10.11 5.22
C ILE A 73 -0.23 8.84 5.92
N GLY A 74 -0.90 7.96 5.18
CA GLY A 74 -1.21 6.62 5.63
C GLY A 74 -0.72 5.60 4.62
N ARG A 75 -0.21 4.47 5.12
CA ARG A 75 0.18 3.32 4.30
C ARG A 75 -0.36 2.06 4.93
N VAL A 76 -0.96 1.19 4.10
CA VAL A 76 -1.44 -0.12 4.51
C VAL A 76 -0.78 -1.16 3.63
N LEU A 77 -0.18 -2.18 4.25
CA LEU A 77 0.36 -3.34 3.56
C LEU A 77 -0.36 -4.59 4.02
N TYR A 78 -0.58 -5.52 3.09
CA TYR A 78 -0.98 -6.87 3.45
C TYR A 78 0.20 -7.59 4.12
N LYS A 79 -0.03 -8.20 5.29
CA LYS A 79 1.04 -8.72 6.14
C LYS A 79 1.71 -9.97 5.57
N THR A 80 0.97 -10.79 4.80
CA THR A 80 1.54 -12.01 4.21
C THR A 80 2.30 -11.68 2.92
N PRO A 81 3.60 -12.03 2.81
CA PRO A 81 4.38 -11.80 1.61
C PRO A 81 3.79 -12.51 0.37
N VAL A 82 3.88 -11.85 -0.77
CA VAL A 82 3.38 -12.33 -2.06
C VAL A 82 4.52 -12.38 -3.07
N ILE A 83 4.59 -13.43 -3.88
CA ILE A 83 5.55 -13.54 -4.98
C ILE A 83 5.14 -12.53 -6.07
N ALA A 84 5.97 -11.51 -6.29
CA ALA A 84 5.72 -10.46 -7.29
C ALA A 84 6.27 -10.79 -8.69
N TRP A 85 7.15 -11.78 -8.83
CA TRP A 85 7.70 -12.20 -10.13
C TRP A 85 8.21 -13.66 -10.14
N PRO A 86 7.97 -14.43 -11.23
CA PRO A 86 7.02 -14.15 -12.31
C PRO A 86 5.58 -14.27 -11.78
N ALA A 87 4.76 -13.24 -12.02
CA ALA A 87 3.40 -13.19 -11.50
C ALA A 87 2.44 -12.46 -12.44
N SER A 88 1.17 -12.84 -12.38
CA SER A 88 0.04 -12.06 -12.89
C SER A 88 -0.91 -11.81 -11.73
N PHE A 89 -1.41 -10.58 -11.60
CA PHE A 89 -2.32 -10.24 -10.52
C PHE A 89 -3.47 -9.39 -11.04
N SER A 90 -4.60 -9.51 -10.34
CA SER A 90 -5.75 -8.63 -10.49
C SER A 90 -6.16 -8.17 -9.10
N THR A 91 -6.44 -6.88 -8.96
CA THR A 91 -6.89 -6.29 -7.70
C THR A 91 -8.07 -5.37 -7.98
N THR A 92 -8.97 -5.28 -7.02
CA THR A 92 -10.12 -4.38 -7.07
C THR A 92 -10.30 -3.77 -5.71
N PHE A 93 -10.42 -2.45 -5.66
CA PHE A 93 -10.66 -1.69 -4.44
C PHE A 93 -11.90 -0.81 -4.62
N THR A 94 -12.58 -0.54 -3.51
CA THR A 94 -13.60 0.51 -3.45
C THR A 94 -13.03 1.65 -2.63
N ILE A 95 -12.94 2.84 -3.22
CA ILE A 95 -12.38 4.03 -2.56
C ILE A 95 -13.48 5.08 -2.44
N LYS A 96 -13.51 5.76 -1.28
CA LYS A 96 -14.26 6.98 -1.07
C LYS A 96 -13.29 8.11 -0.74
N ILE A 97 -13.13 9.06 -1.65
CA ILE A 97 -12.41 10.31 -1.39
C ILE A 97 -13.44 11.34 -0.95
N VAL A 98 -13.29 11.86 0.26
CA VAL A 98 -14.12 12.94 0.79
C VAL A 98 -13.30 14.21 0.81
N VAL A 99 -13.87 15.27 0.25
CA VAL A 99 -13.25 16.59 0.21
C VAL A 99 -13.71 17.38 1.43
N ASP A 100 -12.78 18.06 2.07
CA ASP A 100 -13.08 19.05 3.11
C ASP A 100 -13.79 20.25 2.46
N PRO A 101 -15.08 20.52 2.79
CA PRO A 101 -15.84 21.60 2.18
C PRO A 101 -15.27 22.98 2.50
N ASP A 102 -14.49 23.11 3.58
CA ASP A 102 -13.88 24.37 4.03
C ASP A 102 -12.45 24.56 3.47
N SER A 103 -11.95 23.61 2.67
CA SER A 103 -10.62 23.67 2.06
C SER A 103 -10.69 24.12 0.58
N PRO A 104 -9.98 25.18 0.18
CA PRO A 104 -9.86 25.56 -1.23
C PRO A 104 -8.89 24.66 -2.01
N LEU A 105 -8.18 23.74 -1.31
CA LEU A 105 -7.19 22.85 -1.89
C LEU A 105 -7.71 21.41 -1.89
N TYR A 106 -7.54 20.74 -3.03
CA TYR A 106 -7.84 19.34 -3.26
C TYR A 106 -6.55 18.59 -3.58
N GLY A 107 -6.38 17.40 -3.02
CA GLY A 107 -5.16 16.60 -3.15
C GLY A 107 -4.94 15.72 -1.93
N ASP A 108 -3.92 14.86 -1.91
CA ASP A 108 -2.90 14.71 -2.95
C ASP A 108 -3.09 13.48 -3.85
N GLY A 109 -3.78 12.44 -3.35
CA GLY A 109 -4.11 11.24 -4.11
C GLY A 109 -3.97 9.95 -3.30
N MET A 110 -4.11 8.82 -3.99
CA MET A 110 -3.88 7.47 -3.47
C MET A 110 -3.13 6.65 -4.52
N ALA A 111 -2.34 5.69 -4.05
CA ALA A 111 -1.65 4.74 -4.89
C ALA A 111 -1.85 3.31 -4.39
N PHE A 112 -1.94 2.37 -5.32
CA PHE A 112 -1.66 0.96 -5.04
C PHE A 112 -0.16 0.71 -5.22
N VAL A 113 0.47 0.03 -4.25
CA VAL A 113 1.91 -0.22 -4.25
C VAL A 113 2.20 -1.69 -4.01
N ILE A 114 3.18 -2.22 -4.73
CA ILE A 114 3.85 -3.49 -4.43
C ILE A 114 5.24 -3.11 -3.91
N ALA A 115 5.60 -3.60 -2.72
CA ALA A 115 6.83 -3.22 -2.05
C ALA A 115 7.64 -4.46 -1.64
N GLN A 116 8.96 -4.30 -1.58
CA GLN A 116 9.90 -5.35 -1.21
C GLN A 116 10.03 -5.52 0.31
N ASP A 117 9.63 -4.50 1.07
CA ASP A 117 9.68 -4.46 2.52
C ASP A 117 8.43 -3.79 3.11
N ASP A 118 8.34 -3.87 4.45
CA ASP A 118 7.31 -3.27 5.28
C ASP A 118 7.75 -1.94 5.90
N GLN A 119 8.77 -1.27 5.33
CA GLN A 119 9.29 -0.03 5.89
C GLN A 119 8.21 1.07 5.87
N PRO A 120 8.22 1.99 6.86
CA PRO A 120 7.29 3.11 6.85
C PRO A 120 7.55 4.06 5.68
N SER A 121 6.55 4.88 5.37
CA SER A 121 6.69 5.96 4.40
C SER A 121 7.87 6.88 4.76
N PRO A 122 8.63 7.39 3.77
CA PRO A 122 9.74 8.29 4.04
C PRO A 122 9.30 9.52 4.84
N SER A 123 10.22 10.10 5.62
CA SER A 123 9.90 11.34 6.35
C SER A 123 9.52 12.46 5.38
N GLN A 124 8.49 13.24 5.77
CA GLN A 124 7.99 14.38 4.99
C GLN A 124 7.53 14.04 3.55
N SER A 125 7.12 12.79 3.30
CA SER A 125 6.62 12.33 1.99
C SER A 125 5.12 12.59 1.77
N TYR A 126 4.54 13.62 2.39
CA TYR A 126 3.16 14.04 2.16
C TYR A 126 3.07 14.80 0.82
N GLY A 127 1.88 15.25 0.42
CA GLY A 127 1.80 16.01 -0.82
C GLY A 127 1.87 15.09 -2.04
N SER A 128 2.44 15.64 -3.11
CA SER A 128 2.75 14.93 -4.37
C SER A 128 3.67 13.72 -4.23
N TYR A 129 4.28 13.51 -3.07
CA TYR A 129 5.13 12.34 -2.79
C TYR A 129 4.32 11.08 -2.39
N LEU A 130 3.03 11.23 -2.08
CA LEU A 130 2.05 10.16 -1.81
C LEU A 130 2.45 9.15 -0.72
N GLY A 131 3.41 9.46 0.14
CA GLY A 131 3.96 8.50 1.10
C GLY A 131 4.91 7.47 0.50
N ILE A 132 5.29 7.63 -0.77
CA ILE A 132 6.08 6.67 -1.57
C ILE A 132 7.51 7.16 -1.75
N LEU A 133 7.66 8.43 -2.14
CA LEU A 133 8.95 9.03 -2.48
C LEU A 133 9.44 9.92 -1.34
N ALA A 134 10.74 9.92 -1.09
CA ALA A 134 11.31 10.90 -0.17
C ALA A 134 11.45 12.25 -0.89
N PRO A 135 11.36 13.39 -0.19
CA PRO A 135 11.69 14.68 -0.79
C PRO A 135 13.12 14.76 -1.34
N SER A 136 14.02 13.96 -0.76
CA SER A 136 15.41 13.82 -1.17
C SER A 136 15.63 12.84 -2.31
N THR A 137 14.59 12.14 -2.80
CA THR A 137 14.68 11.26 -3.97
C THR A 137 15.07 12.10 -5.18
N LYS A 138 16.39 12.24 -5.39
CA LYS A 138 16.97 12.63 -6.67
C LYS A 138 16.51 11.59 -7.68
N ARG A 139 16.29 12.01 -8.93
CA ARG A 139 15.89 11.13 -10.04
C ARG A 139 16.98 10.10 -10.35
N GLU A 140 17.11 9.09 -9.50
CA GLU A 140 18.09 8.01 -9.63
C GLU A 140 17.31 6.73 -9.89
N CYS A 141 17.59 6.09 -11.02
CA CYS A 141 16.73 5.14 -11.72
C CYS A 141 16.65 3.73 -11.10
N ASP A 142 16.77 3.57 -9.79
CA ASP A 142 16.92 2.23 -9.15
C ASP A 142 15.78 1.86 -8.18
N SER A 143 14.56 2.31 -8.43
CA SER A 143 13.39 1.73 -7.76
C SER A 143 12.23 1.64 -8.74
N ILE A 144 11.92 0.41 -9.16
CA ILE A 144 10.66 0.13 -9.87
C ILE A 144 9.55 0.17 -8.82
N VAL A 145 9.02 1.36 -8.57
CA VAL A 145 7.72 1.50 -7.92
C VAL A 145 6.68 1.50 -9.03
N PHE A 146 5.93 0.40 -9.16
CA PHE A 146 4.71 0.42 -9.97
C PHE A 146 3.65 1.19 -9.20
N VAL A 147 3.54 2.48 -9.49
CA VAL A 147 2.43 3.31 -9.03
C VAL A 147 1.40 3.32 -10.16
N ILE A 148 0.29 2.63 -9.97
CA ILE A 148 -0.89 2.87 -10.81
C ILE A 148 -1.69 3.95 -10.09
N VAL A 149 -1.57 5.18 -10.58
CA VAL A 149 -2.48 6.28 -10.23
C VAL A 149 -3.60 6.25 -11.26
N SER A 150 -4.85 6.13 -10.82
CA SER A 150 -6.03 6.41 -11.66
C SER A 150 -6.45 7.85 -11.49
#